data_AF-A0A498S7X9-F1
#
_entry.id   AF-A0A498S7X9-F1
#
_cell.length_a   1.000
_cell.length_b   1.000
_cell.length_c   1.000
_cell.angle_alpha   90.00
_cell.angle_beta   90.00
_cell.angle_gamma   90.00
#
_symmetry.space_group_name_H-M   'P 1'
#
loop_
_entity.id
_entity.type
_entity.pdbx_description
1 polymer ?
#
loop_
_entity_poly.entity_id
_entity_poly.type
_entity_poly.pdbx_seq_one_letter_code
_entity_poly.pdbx_strand_id
1 'polypeptide(L)'
;MADILRQLNRPSWGSFMKASASRLHMSAVQLSSPFIKAQKKMDPEIAKLREERKRRKLKKEIKLLESFGKKPKPVEEYIFDKKHEANINERIRPNIRLNENEEDERVILEMEYKRYLNKLAVMDTRWITESIRKQENALQKLKMLSPEMYKAALEPDECFLQSFIYQGPTLTPPLESYDPPDDVFKLMDGRCKQISDVYIINSSKITFSKDKVGTGNFADVYKGVALFSLPFGL
;
A
#
# COMPACT_ATOMS: atom_id res chain seq x y z
N MET A 1 -42.13 33.40 16.67
CA MET A 1 -41.33 32.34 17.35
C MET A 1 -40.04 32.90 17.95
N ALA A 2 -39.89 34.21 18.07
CA ALA A 2 -39.36 34.79 19.31
C ALA A 2 -40.46 34.65 20.39
N ASP A 3 -40.08 34.73 21.66
CA ASP A 3 -40.97 34.82 22.84
C ASP A 3 -41.37 33.51 23.52
N ILE A 4 -40.43 32.84 24.17
CA ILE A 4 -40.70 32.19 25.47
C ILE A 4 -39.46 32.44 26.35
N LEU A 5 -39.67 32.79 27.62
CA LEU A 5 -38.69 33.25 28.63
C LEU A 5 -38.55 34.77 28.83
N ARG A 6 -39.68 35.48 28.86
CA ARG A 6 -39.83 36.78 29.54
C ARG A 6 -41.01 36.79 30.51
N GLN A 7 -41.00 35.89 31.49
CA GLN A 7 -41.76 36.02 32.73
C GLN A 7 -40.87 35.34 33.78
N LEU A 8 -40.29 36.06 34.73
CA LEU A 8 -40.93 36.46 35.98
C LEU A 8 -40.17 37.64 36.61
N ASN A 9 -40.86 38.33 37.53
CA ASN A 9 -40.39 39.38 38.43
C ASN A 9 -40.44 40.82 37.94
N ARG A 10 -41.65 41.40 38.02
CA ARG A 10 -41.79 42.75 38.58
C ARG A 10 -41.60 42.68 40.09
N PRO A 11 -40.78 43.55 40.69
CA PRO A 11 -41.07 44.08 42.00
C PRO A 11 -41.55 45.53 41.88
N SER A 12 -42.60 45.81 42.63
CA SER A 12 -43.17 47.12 42.92
C SER A 12 -42.09 48.15 43.29
N TRP A 13 -42.27 49.37 42.80
CA TRP A 13 -41.48 50.52 43.21
C TRP A 13 -41.75 50.80 44.70
N GLY A 14 -40.80 50.44 45.55
CA GLY A 14 -40.72 50.81 46.96
C GLY A 14 -39.57 51.79 47.16
N SER A 15 -39.80 52.74 48.07
CA SER A 15 -39.07 54.01 48.25
C SER A 15 -37.54 53.96 48.24
N PHE A 16 -36.97 55.03 47.69
CA PHE A 16 -35.55 55.39 47.65
C PHE A 16 -34.81 55.22 48.98
N MET A 17 -33.66 54.52 48.94
CA MET A 17 -32.57 54.72 49.90
C MET A 17 -31.29 55.00 49.10
N LYS A 18 -30.74 56.22 49.23
CA LYS A 18 -29.46 56.62 48.64
C LYS A 18 -28.32 55.90 49.37
N ALA A 19 -27.75 54.87 48.75
CA ALA A 19 -26.47 54.30 49.20
C ALA A 19 -25.30 55.03 48.50
N SER A 20 -24.35 55.51 49.29
CA SER A 20 -23.18 56.26 48.85
C SER A 20 -22.16 55.35 48.13
N ALA A 21 -21.84 55.67 46.87
CA ALA A 21 -20.94 54.92 45.98
C ALA A 21 -19.45 55.22 46.20
N SER A 22 -19.03 55.65 47.40
CA SER A 22 -17.67 56.11 47.67
C SER A 22 -16.69 55.01 48.14
N ARG A 23 -17.06 53.73 48.07
CA ARG A 23 -16.24 52.61 48.59
C ARG A 23 -16.06 51.42 47.65
N LEU A 24 -15.95 51.64 46.35
CA LEU A 24 -15.53 50.60 45.40
C LEU A 24 -14.22 50.99 44.72
N HIS A 25 -13.09 50.47 45.23
CA HIS A 25 -11.82 50.49 44.50
C HIS A 25 -11.84 49.40 43.43
N MET A 26 -12.11 49.77 42.18
CA MET A 26 -11.90 48.90 41.02
C MET A 26 -10.51 49.15 40.46
N SER A 27 -9.53 48.29 40.75
CA SER A 27 -8.28 48.27 39.99
C SER A 27 -8.49 47.48 38.69
N ALA A 28 -8.05 48.06 37.56
CA ALA A 28 -8.13 47.40 36.27
C ALA A 28 -7.17 46.20 36.22
N VAL A 29 -7.68 45.04 35.81
CA VAL A 29 -6.87 43.82 35.62
C VAL A 29 -5.83 44.07 34.53
N GLN A 30 -4.55 44.15 34.92
CA GLN A 30 -3.44 44.26 33.99
C GLN A 30 -3.16 42.87 33.36
N LEU A 31 -3.55 42.68 32.11
CA LEU A 31 -3.39 41.41 31.38
C LEU A 31 -1.94 41.15 30.89
N SER A 32 -1.00 42.09 31.10
CA SER A 32 0.42 41.92 30.78
C SER A 32 1.31 42.81 31.66
N SER A 33 2.56 42.39 31.87
CA SER A 33 3.53 43.21 32.61
C SER A 33 3.91 44.47 31.82
N PRO A 34 4.13 45.62 32.48
CA PRO A 34 4.54 46.87 31.82
C PRO A 34 5.93 46.79 31.16
N PHE A 35 6.69 45.74 31.44
CA PHE A 35 8.01 45.49 30.85
C PHE A 35 7.96 44.71 29.51
N ILE A 36 6.79 44.26 29.05
CA ILE A 36 6.65 43.53 27.78
C ILE A 36 6.36 44.53 26.65
N LYS A 37 7.31 44.66 25.71
CA LYS A 37 7.13 45.45 24.49
C LYS A 37 6.17 44.72 23.54
N ALA A 38 5.20 45.44 22.98
CA ALA A 38 4.30 44.90 21.95
C ALA A 38 5.10 44.39 20.74
N GLN A 39 4.84 43.14 20.32
CA GLN A 39 5.49 42.60 19.13
C GLN A 39 5.03 43.37 17.88
N LYS A 40 6.00 43.92 17.14
CA LYS A 40 5.74 44.59 15.88
C LYS A 40 5.27 43.56 14.83
N LYS A 41 4.20 43.90 14.11
CA LYS A 41 3.80 43.14 12.91
C LYS A 41 4.94 43.19 11.90
N MET A 42 5.26 42.07 11.28
CA MET A 42 6.32 42.02 10.27
C MET A 42 5.87 42.72 8.99
N ASP A 43 6.84 43.29 8.27
CA ASP A 43 6.60 43.89 6.96
C ASP A 43 6.02 42.87 5.97
N PRO A 44 5.05 43.26 5.13
CA PRO A 44 4.35 42.35 4.24
C PRO A 44 5.26 41.66 3.22
N GLU A 45 6.34 42.32 2.78
CA GLU A 45 7.33 41.75 1.87
C GLU A 45 8.19 40.68 2.55
N ILE A 46 8.59 40.91 3.81
CA ILE A 46 9.36 39.93 4.60
C ILE A 46 8.50 38.70 4.91
N ALA A 47 7.19 38.87 5.14
CA ALA A 47 6.24 37.79 5.31
C ALA A 47 6.13 36.91 4.04
N LYS A 48 5.98 37.53 2.86
CA LYS A 48 5.97 36.82 1.56
C LYS A 48 7.26 36.05 1.32
N LEU A 49 8.42 36.67 1.57
CA LEU A 49 9.72 36.00 1.42
C LEU A 49 9.88 34.80 2.37
N ARG A 50 9.39 34.88 3.61
CA ARG A 50 9.40 33.74 4.54
C ARG A 50 8.48 32.62 4.09
N GLU A 51 7.30 32.94 3.57
CA GLU A 51 6.35 31.98 3.02
C GLU A 51 6.92 31.28 1.78
N GLU A 52 7.52 32.03 0.85
CA GLU A 52 8.19 31.46 -0.31
C GLU A 52 9.32 30.50 0.07
N ARG A 53 10.13 30.85 1.08
CA ARG A 53 11.18 29.95 1.59
C ARG A 53 10.59 28.65 2.12
N LYS A 54 9.48 28.71 2.87
CA LYS A 54 8.78 27.51 3.36
C LYS A 54 8.23 26.68 2.20
N ARG A 55 7.59 27.32 1.22
CA ARG A 55 7.06 26.65 0.01
C ARG A 55 8.16 25.97 -0.79
N ARG A 56 9.33 26.62 -0.95
CA ARG A 56 10.49 26.03 -1.63
C ARG A 56 11.05 24.82 -0.87
N LYS A 57 11.11 24.85 0.46
CA LYS A 57 11.53 23.70 1.27
C LYS A 57 10.58 22.52 1.11
N LEU A 58 9.27 22.76 1.26
CA LEU A 58 8.25 21.72 1.10
C LEU A 58 8.27 21.11 -0.31
N LYS A 59 8.40 21.94 -1.36
CA LYS A 59 8.53 21.44 -2.74
C LYS A 59 9.74 20.54 -2.94
N LYS A 60 10.88 20.86 -2.33
CA LYS A 60 12.09 20.03 -2.40
C LYS A 60 11.90 18.69 -1.68
N GLU A 61 11.27 18.72 -0.52
CA GLU A 61 10.99 17.53 0.29
C GLU A 61 9.99 16.59 -0.39
N ILE A 62 8.91 17.14 -0.96
CA ILE A 62 7.96 16.38 -1.80
C ILE A 62 8.69 15.74 -2.98
N LYS A 63 9.50 16.51 -3.73
CA LYS A 63 10.28 15.97 -4.86
C LYS A 63 11.25 14.86 -4.44
N LEU A 64 11.82 14.97 -3.25
CA LEU A 64 12.70 13.95 -2.68
C LEU A 64 11.91 12.67 -2.33
N LEU A 65 10.78 12.79 -1.65
CA LEU A 65 9.91 11.65 -1.32
C LEU A 65 9.37 10.96 -2.57
N GLU A 66 8.93 11.72 -3.57
CA GLU A 66 8.51 11.21 -4.87
C GLU A 66 9.63 10.44 -5.60
N SER A 67 10.90 10.80 -5.37
CA SER A 67 12.04 10.11 -5.96
C SER A 67 12.35 8.77 -5.28
N PHE A 68 12.02 8.62 -3.99
CA PHE A 68 12.20 7.36 -3.26
C PHE A 68 11.12 6.33 -3.62
N GLY A 69 9.87 6.76 -3.79
CA GLY A 69 8.76 5.86 -4.17
C GLY A 69 8.90 5.22 -5.56
N LYS A 70 9.80 5.73 -6.41
CA LYS A 70 10.03 5.24 -7.78
C LYS A 70 11.18 4.25 -7.92
N LYS A 71 11.92 3.96 -6.84
CA LYS A 71 13.03 3.01 -6.90
C LYS A 71 12.47 1.60 -6.79
N PRO A 72 12.60 0.74 -7.81
CA PRO A 72 12.18 -0.66 -7.70
C PRO A 72 13.02 -1.32 -6.60
N LYS A 73 12.41 -2.27 -5.87
CA LYS A 73 13.17 -3.10 -4.94
C LYS A 73 14.20 -3.89 -5.75
N PRO A 74 15.46 -3.98 -5.29
CA PRO A 74 16.44 -4.84 -5.93
C PRO A 74 15.92 -6.29 -5.93
N VAL A 75 16.14 -7.00 -7.04
CA VAL A 75 15.79 -8.42 -7.16
C VAL A 75 16.99 -9.22 -6.66
N GLU A 76 16.80 -9.92 -5.55
CA GLU A 76 17.87 -10.63 -4.85
C GLU A 76 18.51 -11.73 -5.72
N GLU A 77 17.72 -12.45 -6.51
CA GLU A 77 18.19 -13.52 -7.41
C GLU A 77 19.18 -13.05 -8.50
N TYR A 78 19.10 -11.77 -8.89
CA TYR A 78 19.99 -11.20 -9.93
C TYR A 78 21.26 -10.58 -9.35
N ILE A 79 21.36 -10.43 -8.03
CA ILE A 79 22.49 -9.75 -7.39
C ILE A 79 23.47 -10.80 -6.90
N PHE A 80 24.74 -10.65 -7.30
CA PHE A 80 25.80 -11.48 -6.76
C PHE A 80 26.08 -11.11 -5.30
N ASP A 81 26.13 -12.13 -4.45
CA ASP A 81 26.42 -11.97 -3.03
C ASP A 81 27.90 -11.62 -2.80
N LYS A 82 28.16 -10.41 -2.32
CA LYS A 82 29.51 -9.90 -2.04
C LYS A 82 30.34 -10.78 -1.11
N LYS A 83 29.69 -11.59 -0.27
CA LYS A 83 30.36 -12.56 0.63
C LYS A 83 31.22 -13.56 -0.15
N HIS A 84 30.85 -13.86 -1.39
CA HIS A 84 31.54 -14.85 -2.20
C HIS A 84 32.71 -14.27 -2.99
N GLU A 85 32.81 -12.94 -3.17
CA GLU A 85 33.86 -12.26 -3.95
C GLU A 85 35.28 -12.59 -3.48
N ALA A 86 35.51 -12.65 -2.17
CA ALA A 86 36.84 -12.91 -1.59
C ALA A 86 37.31 -14.36 -1.80
N ASN A 87 36.37 -15.31 -1.81
CA ASN A 87 36.66 -16.75 -1.84
C ASN A 87 36.31 -17.39 -3.19
N ILE A 88 36.12 -16.60 -4.25
CA ILE A 88 35.73 -17.10 -5.59
C ILE A 88 36.74 -18.15 -6.07
N ASN A 89 38.03 -17.82 -6.02
CA ASN A 89 39.09 -18.68 -6.57
C ASN A 89 39.21 -20.02 -5.84
N GLU A 90 38.86 -20.08 -4.55
CA GLU A 90 38.88 -21.31 -3.75
C GLU A 90 37.66 -22.20 -4.00
N ARG A 91 36.55 -21.61 -4.47
CA ARG A 91 35.27 -22.32 -4.73
C ARG A 91 35.10 -22.74 -6.18
N ILE A 92 35.87 -22.15 -7.11
CA ILE A 92 35.83 -22.52 -8.52
C ILE A 92 36.41 -23.92 -8.69
N ARG A 93 35.63 -24.81 -9.29
CA ARG A 93 36.13 -26.10 -9.78
C ARG A 93 36.99 -25.87 -11.03
N PRO A 94 38.10 -26.60 -11.20
CA PRO A 94 38.95 -26.46 -12.38
C PRO A 94 38.16 -26.80 -13.64
N ASN A 95 38.46 -26.11 -14.74
CA ASN A 95 37.84 -26.37 -16.04
C ASN A 95 38.23 -27.75 -16.54
N ILE A 96 37.23 -28.58 -16.83
CA ILE A 96 37.41 -29.89 -17.45
C ILE A 96 37.49 -29.67 -18.96
N ARG A 97 38.57 -30.15 -19.61
CA ARG A 97 38.65 -30.20 -21.08
C ARG A 97 37.93 -31.45 -21.55
N LEU A 98 37.04 -31.30 -22.52
CA LEU A 98 36.31 -32.40 -23.13
C LEU A 98 37.17 -33.06 -24.20
N ASN A 99 36.87 -34.32 -24.50
CA ASN A 99 37.46 -34.98 -25.66
C ASN A 99 36.75 -34.52 -26.94
N GLU A 100 37.44 -34.53 -28.09
CA GLU A 100 36.87 -34.11 -29.38
C GLU A 100 35.59 -34.90 -29.71
N ASN A 101 35.60 -36.22 -29.48
CA ASN A 101 34.42 -37.06 -29.66
C ASN A 101 33.22 -36.62 -28.80
N GLU A 102 33.46 -36.19 -27.55
CA GLU A 102 32.38 -35.74 -26.64
C GLU A 102 31.83 -34.37 -27.07
N GLU A 103 32.68 -33.51 -27.63
CA GLU A 103 32.28 -32.22 -28.19
C GLU A 103 31.37 -32.44 -29.40
N ASP A 104 31.77 -33.31 -30.33
CA ASP A 104 30.99 -33.67 -31.51
C ASP A 104 29.62 -34.28 -31.14
N GLU A 105 29.59 -35.20 -30.18
CA GLU A 105 28.34 -35.79 -29.67
C GLU A 105 27.39 -34.73 -29.11
N ARG A 106 27.91 -33.76 -28.35
CA ARG A 106 27.10 -32.66 -27.81
C ARG A 106 26.55 -31.77 -28.93
N VAL A 107 27.36 -31.46 -29.94
CA VAL A 107 26.90 -30.65 -31.08
C VAL A 107 25.77 -31.36 -31.81
N ILE A 108 25.89 -32.67 -32.06
CA ILE A 108 24.84 -33.47 -32.70
C ILE A 108 23.56 -33.45 -31.86
N LEU A 109 23.66 -33.70 -30.55
CA LEU A 109 22.52 -33.67 -29.62
C LEU A 109 21.85 -32.30 -29.58
N GLU A 110 22.63 -31.21 -29.56
CA GLU A 110 22.09 -29.85 -29.59
C GLU A 110 21.33 -29.59 -30.89
N MET A 111 21.89 -29.99 -32.03
CA MET A 111 21.20 -29.85 -33.33
C MET A 111 19.88 -30.61 -33.36
N GLU A 112 19.85 -31.85 -32.87
CA GLU A 112 18.63 -32.65 -32.78
C GLU A 112 17.60 -32.02 -31.84
N TYR A 113 18.05 -31.56 -30.67
CA TYR A 113 17.19 -30.89 -29.70
C TYR A 113 16.58 -29.61 -30.27
N LYS A 114 17.36 -28.81 -31.01
CA LYS A 114 16.83 -27.60 -31.69
C LYS A 114 15.81 -27.94 -32.77
N ARG A 115 16.03 -29.00 -33.56
CA ARG A 115 15.04 -29.49 -34.54
C ARG A 115 13.75 -29.91 -33.84
N TYR A 116 13.86 -30.62 -32.71
CA TYR A 116 12.70 -31.03 -31.91
C TYR A 116 11.93 -29.81 -31.37
N LEU A 117 12.61 -28.84 -30.77
CA LEU A 117 11.97 -27.61 -30.27
C LEU A 117 11.26 -26.83 -31.39
N ASN A 118 11.85 -26.75 -32.58
CA ASN A 118 11.21 -26.13 -33.73
C ASN A 118 9.91 -26.88 -34.11
N LYS A 119 9.96 -28.21 -34.16
CA LYS A 119 8.76 -29.02 -34.43
C LYS A 119 7.65 -28.75 -33.40
N LEU A 120 7.98 -28.69 -32.12
CA LEU A 120 7.03 -28.37 -31.05
C LEU A 120 6.42 -26.97 -31.25
N ALA A 121 7.26 -25.96 -31.49
CA ALA A 121 6.80 -24.59 -31.72
C ALA A 121 5.87 -24.47 -32.94
N VAL A 122 6.17 -25.18 -34.04
CA VAL A 122 5.30 -25.23 -35.23
C VAL A 122 3.96 -25.89 -34.91
N MET A 123 3.97 -26.98 -34.14
CA MET A 123 2.74 -27.65 -33.71
C MET A 123 1.87 -26.74 -32.84
N ASP A 124 2.46 -26.07 -31.85
CA ASP A 124 1.76 -25.15 -30.95
C ASP A 124 1.19 -23.96 -31.72
N THR A 125 1.99 -23.34 -32.60
CA THR A 125 1.55 -22.22 -33.43
C THR A 125 0.39 -22.61 -34.32
N ARG A 126 0.46 -23.80 -34.94
CA ARG A 126 -0.64 -24.34 -35.76
C ARG A 126 -1.89 -24.56 -34.91
N TRP A 127 -1.77 -25.15 -33.73
CA TRP A 127 -2.90 -25.39 -32.85
C TRP A 127 -3.56 -24.08 -32.39
N ILE A 128 -2.78 -23.07 -32.03
CA ILE A 128 -3.27 -21.73 -31.66
C ILE A 128 -4.02 -21.10 -32.84
N THR A 129 -3.42 -21.13 -34.03
CA THR A 129 -4.01 -20.52 -35.23
C THR A 129 -5.33 -21.21 -35.62
N GLU A 130 -5.38 -22.54 -35.56
CA GLU A 130 -6.63 -23.28 -35.80
C GLU A 130 -7.69 -23.01 -34.74
N SER A 131 -7.29 -22.85 -33.48
CA SER A 131 -8.22 -22.52 -32.39
C SER A 131 -8.82 -21.12 -32.58
N ILE A 132 -8.00 -20.13 -32.94
CA ILE A 132 -8.46 -18.77 -33.27
C ILE A 132 -9.40 -18.80 -34.47
N ARG A 133 -9.03 -19.50 -35.56
CA ARG A 133 -9.88 -19.63 -36.75
C ARG A 133 -11.24 -20.23 -36.42
N LYS A 134 -11.29 -21.25 -35.57
CA LYS A 134 -12.54 -21.86 -35.10
C LYS A 134 -13.37 -20.88 -34.27
N GLN A 135 -12.74 -20.13 -33.37
CA GLN A 135 -13.39 -19.09 -32.58
C GLN A 135 -14.01 -18.01 -33.46
N GLU A 136 -13.27 -17.50 -34.45
CA GLU A 136 -13.75 -16.49 -35.41
C GLU A 136 -14.93 -16.99 -36.23
N ASN A 137 -14.83 -18.21 -36.77
CA ASN A 137 -15.92 -18.83 -37.52
C ASN A 137 -17.18 -19.00 -36.65
N ALA A 138 -17.02 -19.37 -35.38
CA ALA A 138 -18.13 -19.47 -34.43
C ALA A 138 -18.78 -18.10 -34.17
N LEU A 139 -17.98 -17.05 -33.99
CA LEU A 139 -18.46 -15.67 -33.81
C LEU A 139 -19.20 -15.14 -35.04
N GLN A 140 -18.72 -15.44 -36.25
CA GLN A 140 -19.41 -15.06 -37.49
C GLN A 140 -20.78 -15.72 -37.61
N LYS A 141 -20.88 -17.02 -37.28
CA LYS A 141 -22.16 -17.73 -37.24
C LYS A 141 -23.09 -17.17 -36.17
N LEU A 142 -22.55 -16.89 -34.97
CA LEU A 142 -23.31 -16.30 -33.88
C LEU A 142 -23.90 -14.94 -34.29
N LYS A 143 -23.13 -14.11 -34.98
CA LYS A 143 -23.58 -12.81 -35.50
C LYS A 143 -24.77 -12.92 -36.47
N MET A 144 -24.80 -13.96 -37.31
CA MET A 144 -25.92 -14.19 -38.23
C MET A 144 -27.19 -14.66 -37.50
N LEU A 145 -27.04 -15.41 -36.40
CA LEU A 145 -28.15 -15.98 -35.63
C LEU A 145 -28.73 -14.99 -34.60
N SER A 146 -27.87 -14.34 -33.82
CA SER A 146 -28.25 -13.38 -32.77
C SER A 146 -27.19 -12.28 -32.59
N PRO A 147 -27.51 -11.03 -32.94
CA PRO A 147 -26.59 -9.91 -32.77
C PRO A 147 -26.41 -9.51 -31.30
N GLU A 148 -27.36 -9.82 -30.42
CA GLU A 148 -27.27 -9.51 -28.99
C GLU A 148 -26.23 -10.40 -28.30
N MET A 149 -26.30 -11.71 -28.54
CA MET A 149 -25.33 -12.67 -28.00
C MET A 149 -23.91 -12.41 -28.52
N TYR A 150 -23.79 -11.98 -29.78
CA TYR A 150 -22.51 -11.57 -30.34
C TYR A 150 -21.89 -10.39 -29.59
N LYS A 151 -22.68 -9.38 -29.18
CA LYS A 151 -22.18 -8.25 -28.39
C LYS A 151 -21.71 -8.70 -27.02
N ALA A 152 -22.51 -9.53 -26.32
CA ALA A 152 -22.15 -10.07 -25.02
C ALA A 152 -20.86 -10.92 -25.09
N ALA A 153 -20.69 -11.73 -26.14
CA ALA A 153 -19.51 -12.57 -26.31
C ALA A 153 -18.22 -11.80 -26.63
N LEU A 154 -18.31 -10.53 -27.07
CA LEU A 154 -17.15 -9.68 -27.30
C LEU A 154 -16.65 -8.99 -26.03
N GLU A 155 -17.49 -8.89 -25.00
CA GLU A 155 -17.11 -8.25 -23.74
C GLU A 155 -16.11 -9.15 -22.99
N PRO A 156 -14.97 -8.60 -22.53
CA PRO A 156 -13.99 -9.39 -21.78
C PRO A 156 -14.54 -9.77 -20.40
N ASP A 157 -14.26 -11.00 -19.96
CA ASP A 157 -14.65 -11.46 -18.62
C ASP A 157 -13.71 -10.90 -17.54
N GLU A 158 -14.17 -9.84 -16.86
CA GLU A 158 -13.42 -9.18 -15.78
C GLU A 158 -13.16 -10.10 -14.59
N CYS A 159 -14.05 -11.08 -14.31
CA CYS A 159 -13.87 -12.01 -13.19
C CYS A 159 -12.67 -12.93 -13.44
N PHE A 160 -12.50 -13.39 -14.68
CA PHE A 160 -11.36 -14.19 -15.08
C PHE A 160 -10.04 -13.40 -14.98
N LEU A 161 -10.03 -12.14 -15.42
CA LEU A 161 -8.81 -11.31 -15.43
C LEU A 161 -8.27 -11.00 -14.01
N GLN A 162 -9.15 -10.89 -13.01
CA GLN A 162 -8.75 -10.49 -11.66
C GLN A 162 -8.29 -11.66 -10.78
N SER A 163 -8.84 -12.87 -10.99
CA SER A 163 -8.72 -13.98 -10.02
C SER A 163 -8.18 -15.28 -10.60
N PHE A 164 -7.65 -15.27 -11.82
CA PHE A 164 -7.10 -16.49 -12.40
C PHE A 164 -5.81 -16.92 -11.70
N ILE A 165 -5.89 -18.03 -10.94
CA ILE A 165 -4.76 -18.68 -10.30
C ILE A 165 -4.60 -20.06 -10.93
N TYR A 166 -3.42 -20.33 -11.49
CA TYR A 166 -3.07 -21.62 -12.05
C TYR A 166 -1.87 -22.21 -11.30
N GLN A 167 -2.04 -23.42 -10.78
CA GLN A 167 -0.95 -24.21 -10.22
C GLN A 167 -0.47 -25.19 -11.28
N GLY A 168 0.84 -25.18 -11.55
CA GLY A 168 1.45 -26.10 -12.51
C GLY A 168 1.32 -27.57 -12.07
N PRO A 169 1.44 -28.51 -13.01
CA PRO A 169 1.40 -29.93 -12.69
C PRO A 169 2.57 -30.31 -11.76
N THR A 170 2.30 -31.15 -10.77
CA THR A 170 3.35 -31.70 -9.89
C THR A 170 4.03 -32.90 -10.55
N LEU A 171 5.30 -33.16 -10.20
CA LEU A 171 6.02 -34.36 -10.68
C LEU A 171 5.32 -35.66 -10.23
N THR A 172 4.73 -35.64 -9.04
CA THR A 172 3.96 -36.74 -8.45
C THR A 172 2.66 -36.16 -7.89
N PRO A 173 1.50 -36.80 -8.14
CA PRO A 173 0.24 -36.32 -7.57
C PRO A 173 0.27 -36.38 -6.03
N PRO A 174 -0.48 -35.51 -5.34
CA PRO A 174 -0.57 -35.54 -3.88
C PRO A 174 -1.12 -36.89 -3.37
N LEU A 175 -0.56 -37.38 -2.25
CA LEU A 175 -1.11 -38.52 -1.54
C LEU A 175 -2.22 -38.05 -0.59
N GLU A 176 -3.37 -38.71 -0.60
CA GLU A 176 -4.57 -38.28 0.16
C GLU A 176 -4.41 -38.32 1.68
N SER A 177 -3.53 -39.17 2.22
CA SER A 177 -3.36 -39.37 3.66
C SER A 177 -1.92 -39.16 4.13
N TYR A 178 -1.20 -38.25 3.47
CA TYR A 178 0.12 -37.85 3.92
C TYR A 178 0.00 -36.72 4.94
N ASP A 179 0.21 -37.06 6.21
CA ASP A 179 0.37 -36.07 7.27
C ASP A 179 1.84 -35.62 7.29
N PRO A 180 2.14 -34.38 6.87
CA PRO A 180 3.51 -33.87 6.95
C PRO A 180 3.93 -33.80 8.42
N PRO A 181 5.20 -34.07 8.75
CA PRO A 181 5.70 -33.96 10.12
C PRO A 181 5.53 -32.52 10.65
N ASP A 182 5.13 -32.40 11.93
CA ASP A 182 4.81 -31.16 12.66
C ASP A 182 5.97 -30.17 12.85
N ASP A 183 7.09 -30.35 12.14
CA ASP A 183 8.26 -29.50 12.24
C ASP A 183 7.95 -28.12 11.65
N VAL A 184 7.52 -27.24 12.56
CA VAL A 184 7.30 -25.79 12.46
C VAL A 184 8.03 -25.18 11.26
N PHE A 185 7.24 -24.69 10.29
CA PHE A 185 7.68 -23.71 9.29
C PHE A 185 8.13 -22.44 10.01
N LYS A 186 9.36 -22.43 10.53
CA LYS A 186 10.01 -21.21 10.96
C LYS A 186 10.28 -20.43 9.68
N LEU A 187 9.46 -19.40 9.42
CA LEU A 187 9.77 -18.38 8.43
C LEU A 187 11.20 -17.89 8.69
N MET A 188 12.14 -18.38 7.88
CA MET A 188 13.56 -17.99 7.90
C MET A 188 13.77 -16.65 7.19
N ASP A 189 12.70 -15.91 6.96
CA ASP A 189 12.78 -14.56 6.45
C ASP A 189 12.93 -13.64 7.65
N GLY A 190 14.12 -13.10 7.84
CA GLY A 190 14.40 -12.06 8.85
C GLY A 190 13.47 -10.83 8.78
N ARG A 191 12.55 -10.75 7.81
CA ARG A 191 11.34 -9.92 7.80
C ARG A 191 10.24 -10.51 6.91
N CYS A 192 9.47 -11.51 7.37
CA CYS A 192 8.16 -11.80 6.77
C CYS A 192 7.10 -12.02 7.85
N LYS A 193 6.27 -11.01 8.08
CA LYS A 193 4.93 -11.26 8.60
C LYS A 193 4.16 -11.99 7.49
N GLN A 194 3.52 -13.09 7.85
CA GLN A 194 2.64 -13.87 6.99
C GLN A 194 1.67 -12.92 6.26
N ILE A 195 1.76 -12.84 4.94
CA ILE A 195 0.68 -12.30 4.11
C ILE A 195 -0.20 -13.50 3.76
N SER A 196 -0.82 -14.12 4.75
CA SER A 196 -1.93 -15.07 4.55
C SER A 196 -3.25 -14.53 5.11
N ASP A 197 -3.23 -13.37 5.75
CA ASP A 197 -4.48 -12.67 6.05
C ASP A 197 -4.80 -11.79 4.85
N VAL A 198 -5.78 -12.23 4.06
CA VAL A 198 -6.49 -11.38 3.10
C VAL A 198 -7.16 -10.26 3.90
N TYR A 199 -6.44 -9.18 4.17
CA TYR A 199 -7.04 -7.95 4.68
C TYR A 199 -7.90 -7.37 3.56
N ILE A 200 -9.20 -7.68 3.60
CA ILE A 200 -10.22 -6.89 2.94
C ILE A 200 -10.15 -5.50 3.58
N ILE A 201 -9.40 -4.59 2.98
CA ILE A 201 -9.39 -3.19 3.38
C ILE A 201 -10.72 -2.60 2.89
N ASN A 202 -11.74 -2.72 3.73
CA ASN A 202 -12.97 -1.94 3.59
C ASN A 202 -12.59 -0.46 3.72
N SER A 203 -12.38 0.16 2.57
CA SER A 203 -12.01 1.56 2.43
C SER A 203 -13.22 2.45 2.71
N SER A 204 -13.67 2.49 3.95
CA SER A 204 -14.66 3.49 4.37
C SER A 204 -14.25 4.12 5.68
N LYS A 205 -13.84 5.40 5.56
CA LYS A 205 -13.65 6.43 6.60
C LYS A 205 -12.23 6.56 7.16
N ILE A 206 -11.43 7.37 6.49
CA ILE A 206 -10.30 8.09 7.13
C ILE A 206 -10.86 9.43 7.62
N THR A 207 -11.03 9.59 8.93
CA THR A 207 -11.29 10.90 9.55
C THR A 207 -10.00 11.43 10.15
N PHE A 208 -9.48 12.53 9.62
CA PHE A 208 -8.35 13.25 10.21
C PHE A 208 -8.85 14.08 11.40
N SER A 209 -8.65 13.59 12.62
CA SER A 209 -8.72 14.44 13.81
C SER A 209 -7.47 15.31 13.88
N LYS A 210 -7.65 16.63 13.86
CA LYS A 210 -6.64 17.58 14.33
C LYS A 210 -6.46 17.32 15.82
N ASP A 211 -5.28 16.85 16.24
CA ASP A 211 -4.68 17.34 17.48
C ASP A 211 -3.18 17.02 17.59
N LYS A 212 -2.41 18.13 17.67
CA LYS A 212 -1.18 18.40 18.41
C LYS A 212 0.01 17.42 18.32
N VAL A 213 0.99 17.91 17.56
CA VAL A 213 2.42 17.55 17.56
C VAL A 213 2.98 17.63 18.99
N GLY A 214 3.39 16.48 19.53
CA GLY A 214 4.20 16.36 20.73
C GLY A 214 5.37 15.42 20.44
N THR A 215 6.58 15.92 20.57
CA THR A 215 7.84 15.16 20.48
C THR A 215 7.87 14.09 21.58
N GLY A 216 7.77 12.81 21.21
CA GLY A 216 7.83 11.68 22.13
C GLY A 216 8.26 10.41 21.40
N ASN A 217 9.16 9.64 22.04
CA ASN A 217 9.80 8.45 21.49
C ASN A 217 8.78 7.36 21.12
N PHE A 218 9.09 6.63 20.04
CA PHE A 218 8.28 5.60 19.39
C PHE A 218 8.00 4.34 20.25
N ALA A 219 8.42 4.32 21.52
CA ALA A 219 8.38 3.13 22.39
C ALA A 219 7.13 3.01 23.28
N ASP A 220 6.28 4.04 23.37
CA ASP A 220 5.18 4.08 24.35
C ASP A 220 3.79 3.70 23.80
N VAL A 221 3.67 3.23 22.56
CA VAL A 221 2.36 2.95 21.91
C VAL A 221 1.77 1.57 22.29
N TYR A 222 2.51 0.69 22.98
CA TYR A 222 1.99 -0.60 23.43
C TYR A 222 2.00 -0.74 24.95
N LYS A 223 1.20 0.08 25.63
CA LYS A 223 0.70 -0.26 26.96
C LYS A 223 -0.78 0.10 27.06
N GLY A 224 -1.62 -0.93 27.19
CA GLY A 224 -3.00 -0.81 27.67
C GLY A 224 -4.07 -1.15 26.65
N VAL A 225 -4.22 -2.43 26.33
CA VAL A 225 -5.53 -2.94 25.88
C VAL A 225 -6.30 -3.34 27.13
N ALA A 226 -7.22 -2.48 27.57
CA ALA A 226 -8.24 -2.85 28.53
C ALA A 226 -9.32 -3.68 27.81
N LEU A 227 -9.47 -4.94 28.23
CA LEU A 227 -10.58 -5.80 27.88
C LEU A 227 -11.90 -5.14 28.35
N PHE A 228 -12.79 -4.82 27.42
CA PHE A 228 -14.20 -4.64 27.71
C PHE A 228 -15.00 -5.59 26.82
N SER A 229 -15.41 -6.70 27.43
CA SER A 229 -16.50 -7.55 26.98
C SER A 229 -17.82 -6.79 27.11
N LEU A 230 -18.68 -6.77 26.08
CA LEU A 230 -20.13 -6.75 26.28
C LEU A 230 -20.85 -7.42 25.09
N PRO A 231 -22.05 -7.98 25.33
CA PRO A 231 -22.67 -9.02 24.53
C PRO A 231 -23.62 -8.45 23.49
N PHE A 232 -23.88 -9.21 22.43
CA PHE A 232 -25.11 -9.04 21.65
C PHE A 232 -25.81 -10.39 21.53
N GLY A 233 -26.98 -10.46 22.15
CA GLY A 233 -28.01 -11.44 21.86
C GLY A 233 -29.02 -10.85 20.87
N LEU A 234 -29.64 -11.78 20.13
CA LEU A 234 -30.77 -11.69 19.19
C LEU A 234 -30.56 -10.80 17.95
#